data_AF-A0A0A6P192-F1
#
_entry.id   AF-A0A0A6P192-F1
#
_cell.length_a   1.000
_cell.length_b   1.000
_cell.length_c   1.000
_cell.angle_alpha   90.00
_cell.angle_beta   90.00
_cell.angle_gamma   90.00
#
_symmetry.space_group_name_H-M   'P 1'
#
loop_
_entity.id
_entity.type
_entity.pdbx_description
1 polymer ?
#
loop_
_entity_poly.entity_id
_entity_poly.type
_entity_poly.pdbx_seq_one_letter_code
_entity_poly.pdbx_strand_id
1 'polypeptide(L)'
;MYIGIIAEGKSDLAVIRNILRGKIRIDSSNITFLQPELYFDETDLHNMSQEQFSNWELVKQACIEKHKLVDFFSVEEDRYIILQIDTAEAEKINYEVERPKKPGNPDYSKILRNNVIDKINEWIENQFSEPIFYAITIEETEAWVLTIYTAQERDTCRHNDPKDELNRVLNRKLSKRDKNKILKCDNELDKFDKLSEKFRKTKYLVKYVNLNESFKLFCESLEKIKVE
;
A
#
# COMPACT_ATOMS: atom_id res chain seq x y z
N MET A 1 19.29 4.90 -7.99
CA MET A 1 17.95 4.96 -7.36
C MET A 1 17.59 3.62 -6.72
N TYR A 2 17.27 3.63 -5.43
CA TYR A 2 16.72 2.50 -4.67
C TYR A 2 15.49 2.93 -3.87
N ILE A 3 14.55 1.99 -3.67
CA ILE A 3 13.31 2.25 -2.95
C ILE A 3 13.14 1.24 -1.82
N GLY A 4 13.08 1.74 -0.59
CA GLY A 4 12.66 0.99 0.58
C GLY A 4 11.13 1.03 0.72
N ILE A 5 10.50 -0.07 1.13
CA ILE A 5 9.05 -0.09 1.40
C ILE A 5 8.82 -0.55 2.84
N ILE A 6 8.09 0.25 3.60
CA ILE A 6 7.55 -0.08 4.92
C ILE A 6 6.03 -0.09 4.76
N ALA A 7 5.41 -1.22 5.04
CA ALA A 7 3.98 -1.43 4.88
C ALA A 7 3.40 -2.22 6.06
N GLU A 8 2.08 -2.22 6.16
CA GLU A 8 1.35 -3.00 7.17
C GLU A 8 1.48 -4.50 6.92
N GLY A 9 1.29 -4.93 5.67
CA GLY A 9 1.21 -6.34 5.31
C GLY A 9 1.99 -6.72 4.06
N LYS A 10 2.12 -8.04 3.87
CA LYS A 10 2.76 -8.64 2.70
C LYS A 10 1.97 -8.38 1.40
N SER A 11 0.64 -8.27 1.49
CA SER A 11 -0.22 -7.89 0.36
C SER A 11 0.16 -6.51 -0.20
N ASP A 12 0.37 -5.55 0.69
CA ASP A 12 0.69 -4.16 0.37
C ASP A 12 2.04 -4.04 -0.33
N LEU A 13 3.06 -4.74 0.19
CA LEU A 13 4.39 -4.84 -0.41
C LEU A 13 4.31 -5.29 -1.88
N ALA A 14 3.54 -6.35 -2.16
CA ALA A 14 3.40 -6.87 -3.51
C ALA A 14 2.71 -5.87 -4.46
N VAL A 15 1.65 -5.21 -4.00
CA VAL A 15 0.89 -4.23 -4.78
C VAL A 15 1.77 -3.02 -5.09
N ILE A 16 2.44 -2.45 -4.09
CA ILE A 16 3.31 -1.28 -4.27
C ILE A 16 4.48 -1.61 -5.20
N ARG A 17 5.14 -2.76 -5.01
CA ARG A 17 6.20 -3.21 -5.93
C ARG A 17 5.71 -3.23 -7.38
N ASN A 18 4.51 -3.75 -7.63
CA ASN A 18 3.96 -3.81 -8.97
C ASN A 18 3.59 -2.43 -9.54
N ILE A 19 3.11 -1.51 -8.68
CA ILE A 19 2.85 -0.11 -9.06
C ILE A 19 4.15 0.60 -9.45
N LEU A 20 5.20 0.50 -8.63
CA LEU A 20 6.50 1.13 -8.88
C LEU A 20 7.08 0.69 -10.23
N ARG A 21 7.04 -0.63 -10.51
CA ARG A 21 7.47 -1.17 -11.81
C ARG A 21 6.69 -0.60 -12.99
N GLY A 22 5.39 -0.37 -12.84
CA GLY A 22 4.58 0.19 -13.93
C GLY A 22 4.67 1.70 -14.08
N LYS A 23 4.80 2.42 -12.97
CA LYS A 23 4.75 3.89 -12.93
C LYS A 23 6.10 4.51 -13.25
N ILE A 24 7.16 4.06 -12.55
CA ILE A 24 8.52 4.64 -12.65
C ILE A 24 9.53 3.68 -13.28
N ARG A 25 9.12 2.46 -13.67
CA ARG A 25 9.95 1.47 -14.38
C ARG A 25 11.23 1.06 -13.64
N ILE A 26 11.22 1.14 -12.31
CA ILE A 26 12.33 0.68 -11.47
C ILE A 26 12.53 -0.84 -11.59
N ASP A 27 13.79 -1.29 -11.55
CA ASP A 27 14.12 -2.71 -11.42
C ASP A 27 13.72 -3.23 -10.04
N SER A 28 13.17 -4.44 -9.98
CA SER A 28 12.85 -5.10 -8.72
C SER A 28 14.09 -5.31 -7.84
N SER A 29 15.29 -5.43 -8.40
CA SER A 29 16.55 -5.51 -7.63
C SER A 29 16.84 -4.26 -6.81
N ASN A 30 16.25 -3.13 -7.20
CA ASN A 30 16.43 -1.84 -6.53
C ASN A 30 15.28 -1.54 -5.56
N ILE A 31 14.39 -2.50 -5.33
CA ILE A 31 13.32 -2.41 -4.33
C ILE A 31 13.66 -3.33 -3.16
N THR A 32 13.71 -2.75 -1.96
CA THR A 32 13.94 -3.47 -0.71
C THR A 32 12.70 -3.36 0.17
N PHE A 33 12.21 -4.49 0.70
CA PHE A 33 11.16 -4.48 1.71
C PHE A 33 11.81 -4.32 3.08
N LEU A 34 11.56 -3.19 3.73
CA LEU A 34 12.04 -2.87 5.08
C LEU A 34 11.07 -3.41 6.14
N GLN A 35 9.77 -3.51 5.82
CA GLN A 35 8.75 -4.07 6.70
C GLN A 35 7.46 -4.45 5.96
N PRO A 36 6.79 -5.57 6.30
CA PRO A 36 7.29 -6.66 7.15
C PRO A 36 8.50 -7.37 6.53
N GLU A 37 9.33 -7.98 7.37
CA GLU A 37 10.45 -8.81 6.90
C GLU A 37 9.92 -10.10 6.27
N LEU A 38 10.45 -10.48 5.11
CA LEU A 38 9.93 -11.62 4.34
C LEU A 38 10.28 -12.98 4.94
N TYR A 39 11.36 -13.05 5.72
CA TYR A 39 11.89 -14.30 6.27
C TYR A 39 11.18 -14.77 7.53
N PHE A 40 10.34 -13.93 8.15
CA PHE A 40 9.41 -14.36 9.18
C PHE A 40 8.15 -14.88 8.48
N ASP A 41 7.95 -16.20 8.58
CA ASP A 41 6.73 -16.83 8.08
C ASP A 41 5.55 -16.44 9.00
N GLU A 42 4.32 -16.51 8.48
CA GLU A 42 3.11 -16.25 9.29
C GLU A 42 3.04 -17.17 10.53
N THR A 43 3.77 -18.29 10.51
CA THR A 43 3.97 -19.20 11.64
C THR A 43 4.91 -18.66 12.74
N ASP A 44 5.81 -17.72 12.46
CA ASP A 44 6.63 -17.06 13.49
C ASP A 44 5.86 -15.91 14.17
N LEU A 45 4.99 -15.24 13.42
CA LEU A 45 4.02 -14.26 13.95
C LEU A 45 2.95 -14.92 14.83
N HIS A 46 2.69 -16.22 14.67
CA HIS A 46 1.82 -16.98 15.58
C HIS A 46 2.39 -17.12 17.00
N ASN A 47 3.72 -17.03 17.18
CA ASN A 47 4.36 -17.08 18.50
C ASN A 47 4.55 -15.69 19.14
N MET A 48 4.50 -14.61 18.35
CA MET A 48 4.36 -13.24 18.83
C MET A 48 2.89 -12.82 18.69
N SER A 49 2.04 -13.36 19.56
CA SER A 49 0.61 -13.05 19.69
C SER A 49 0.06 -12.04 18.66
N GLN A 50 -0.56 -12.55 17.59
CA GLN A 50 -1.45 -11.76 16.70
C GLN A 50 -2.52 -10.95 17.47
N GLU A 51 -2.68 -11.20 18.77
CA GLU A 51 -3.57 -10.51 19.71
C GLU A 51 -2.97 -9.23 20.34
N GLN A 52 -1.68 -8.89 20.15
CA GLN A 52 -1.07 -7.75 20.87
C GLN A 52 -0.63 -6.53 20.04
N PHE A 53 -0.51 -6.62 18.72
CA PHE A 53 -0.17 -5.45 17.88
C PHE A 53 -0.95 -5.45 16.56
N SER A 54 -1.64 -4.35 16.25
CA SER A 54 -2.25 -4.12 14.95
C SER A 54 -1.15 -3.82 13.91
N ASN A 55 -1.33 -4.19 12.64
CA ASN A 55 -0.27 -4.05 11.63
C ASN A 55 0.18 -2.59 11.40
N TRP A 56 -0.73 -1.63 11.49
CA TRP A 56 -0.40 -0.19 11.45
C TRP A 56 0.47 0.26 12.63
N GLU A 57 0.37 -0.38 13.80
CA GLU A 57 1.21 -0.07 14.96
C GLU A 57 2.68 -0.45 14.70
N LEU A 58 2.93 -1.50 13.90
CA LEU A 58 4.28 -1.84 13.47
C LEU A 58 4.85 -0.75 12.54
N VAL A 59 4.03 -0.20 11.63
CA VAL A 59 4.47 0.90 10.76
C VAL A 59 4.75 2.16 11.60
N LYS A 60 3.88 2.46 12.56
CA LYS A 60 4.09 3.52 13.55
C LYS A 60 5.39 3.32 14.33
N GLN A 61 5.65 2.12 14.83
CA GLN A 61 6.87 1.81 15.57
C GLN A 61 8.11 2.04 14.69
N ALA A 62 8.09 1.56 13.44
CA ALA A 62 9.19 1.83 12.50
C ALA A 62 9.42 3.33 12.26
N CYS A 63 8.35 4.13 12.22
CA CYS A 63 8.42 5.59 12.09
C CYS A 63 8.97 6.28 13.34
N ILE A 64 8.62 5.80 14.55
CA ILE A 64 9.09 6.37 15.83
C ILE A 64 10.55 5.99 16.10
N GLU A 65 10.89 4.72 15.94
CA GLU A 65 12.24 4.21 16.19
C GLU A 65 13.25 4.68 15.14
N LYS A 66 12.78 4.90 13.91
CA LYS A 66 13.55 5.45 12.77
C LYS A 66 14.76 4.62 12.32
N HIS A 67 15.16 3.56 13.04
CA HIS A 67 16.32 2.72 12.70
C HIS A 67 16.28 2.26 11.24
N LYS A 68 15.15 1.69 10.78
CA LYS A 68 14.98 1.25 9.39
C LYS A 68 15.11 2.38 8.37
N LEU A 69 14.67 3.59 8.72
CA LEU A 69 14.77 4.76 7.86
C LEU A 69 16.22 5.26 7.80
N VAL A 70 16.84 5.46 8.96
CA VAL A 70 18.24 5.94 9.10
C VAL A 70 19.21 4.99 8.42
N ASP A 71 19.10 3.68 8.69
CA ASP A 71 19.98 2.66 8.11
C ASP A 71 19.84 2.64 6.59
N PHE A 72 18.61 2.70 6.08
CA PHE A 72 18.37 2.72 4.64
C PHE A 72 18.97 3.96 3.96
N PHE A 73 18.87 5.14 4.58
CA PHE A 73 19.40 6.40 4.06
C PHE A 73 20.90 6.63 4.33
N SER A 74 21.56 5.77 5.12
CA SER A 74 22.99 5.92 5.45
C SER A 74 23.95 5.70 4.27
N VAL A 75 23.46 5.19 3.14
CA VAL A 75 24.25 4.89 1.94
C VAL A 75 24.14 6.06 0.94
N GLU A 76 25.28 6.50 0.41
CA GLU A 76 25.39 7.59 -0.59
C GLU A 76 24.88 7.16 -1.98
N GLU A 77 23.57 6.98 -2.11
CA GLU A 77 22.85 6.72 -3.36
C GLU A 77 21.49 7.44 -3.34
N ASP A 78 20.87 7.67 -4.51
CA ASP A 78 19.50 8.18 -4.54
C ASP A 78 18.53 7.15 -3.95
N ARG A 79 18.02 7.44 -2.74
CA ARG A 79 17.21 6.52 -1.95
C ARG A 79 15.90 7.17 -1.56
N TYR A 80 14.82 6.41 -1.71
CA TYR A 80 13.47 6.84 -1.37
C TYR A 80 12.79 5.78 -0.50
N ILE A 81 11.88 6.19 0.36
CA ILE A 81 11.04 5.28 1.14
C ILE A 81 9.58 5.47 0.75
N ILE A 82 8.87 4.36 0.54
CA ILE A 82 7.41 4.34 0.50
C ILE A 82 6.90 3.87 1.87
N LEU A 83 6.10 4.71 2.53
CA LEU A 83 5.33 4.34 3.72
C LEU A 83 3.90 4.01 3.29
N GLN A 84 3.43 2.81 3.59
CA GLN A 84 2.06 2.37 3.35
C GLN A 84 1.36 2.16 4.68
N ILE A 85 0.17 2.75 4.78
CA ILE A 85 -0.81 2.53 5.83
C ILE A 85 -2.19 2.61 5.19
N ASP A 86 -3.11 1.77 5.61
CA ASP A 86 -4.51 1.86 5.24
C ASP A 86 -5.31 2.75 6.20
N THR A 87 -6.58 2.94 5.88
CA THR A 87 -7.44 3.80 6.71
C THR A 87 -8.62 3.06 7.31
N ALA A 88 -8.69 1.73 7.24
CA ALA A 88 -9.81 0.98 7.82
C ALA A 88 -9.88 1.21 9.34
N GLU A 89 -8.72 1.31 9.98
CA GLU A 89 -8.58 1.45 11.42
C GLU A 89 -8.09 2.84 11.87
N ALA A 90 -8.19 3.84 11.00
CA ALA A 90 -7.70 5.21 11.19
C ALA A 90 -8.07 5.86 12.54
N GLU A 91 -9.25 5.54 13.07
CA GLU A 91 -9.82 6.15 14.27
C GLU A 91 -9.46 5.39 15.57
N LYS A 92 -8.71 4.28 15.48
CA LYS A 92 -8.28 3.53 16.67
C LYS A 92 -7.40 4.39 17.57
N ILE A 93 -7.44 4.08 18.87
CA ILE A 93 -6.53 4.66 19.88
C ILE A 93 -5.09 4.53 19.38
N ASN A 94 -4.28 5.56 19.60
CA ASN A 94 -2.89 5.67 19.13
C ASN A 94 -2.70 5.88 17.61
N TYR A 95 -3.72 5.71 16.77
CA TYR A 95 -3.72 6.16 15.36
C TYR A 95 -4.41 7.53 15.24
N GLU A 96 -5.63 7.64 15.79
CA GLU A 96 -6.35 8.90 16.07
C GLU A 96 -6.40 9.88 14.89
N VAL A 97 -6.53 9.35 13.68
CA VAL A 97 -6.73 10.15 12.48
C VAL A 97 -8.20 10.54 12.40
N GLU A 98 -8.45 11.84 12.26
CA GLU A 98 -9.80 12.35 12.05
C GLU A 98 -10.35 11.88 10.70
N ARG A 99 -11.46 11.14 10.72
CA ARG A 99 -12.15 10.73 9.49
C ARG A 99 -13.18 11.78 9.05
N PRO A 100 -13.07 12.34 7.83
CA PRO A 100 -14.08 13.24 7.30
C PRO A 100 -15.41 12.52 7.05
N LYS A 101 -16.53 13.25 7.06
CA LYS A 101 -17.83 12.67 6.68
C LYS A 101 -17.81 12.28 5.20
N LYS A 102 -18.14 11.02 4.89
CA LYS A 102 -18.17 10.45 3.53
C LYS A 102 -19.37 10.93 2.68
N PRO A 103 -20.61 10.97 3.19
CA PRO A 103 -21.77 11.32 2.35
C PRO A 103 -21.68 12.75 1.79
N GLY A 104 -21.75 12.86 0.46
CA GLY A 104 -21.75 14.16 -0.24
C GLY A 104 -20.42 14.90 -0.24
N ASN A 105 -19.32 14.26 0.19
CA ASN A 105 -18.00 14.86 0.24
C ASN A 105 -17.12 14.35 -0.92
N PRO A 106 -16.94 15.14 -2.00
CA PRO A 106 -16.10 14.74 -3.13
C PRO A 106 -14.61 14.67 -2.77
N ASP A 107 -14.17 15.36 -1.71
CA ASP A 107 -12.78 15.39 -1.26
C ASP A 107 -12.48 14.39 -0.13
N TYR A 108 -13.41 13.46 0.18
CA TYR A 108 -13.27 12.50 1.29
C TYR A 108 -11.92 11.78 1.28
N SER A 109 -11.54 11.19 0.14
CA SER A 109 -10.31 10.40 0.03
C SER A 109 -9.08 11.28 0.21
N LYS A 110 -9.10 12.48 -0.37
CA LYS A 110 -7.99 13.43 -0.31
C LYS A 110 -7.77 13.96 1.11
N ILE A 111 -8.84 14.35 1.80
CA ILE A 111 -8.78 14.83 3.18
C ILE A 111 -8.29 13.70 4.09
N LEU A 112 -8.90 12.52 4.03
CA LEU A 112 -8.50 11.38 4.87
C LEU A 112 -7.04 10.99 4.62
N ARG A 113 -6.62 10.91 3.35
CA ARG A 113 -5.22 10.66 3.00
C ARG A 113 -4.27 11.67 3.61
N ASN A 114 -4.60 12.96 3.55
CA ASN A 114 -3.74 14.01 4.11
C ASN A 114 -3.68 13.93 5.63
N ASN A 115 -4.80 13.67 6.31
CA ASN A 115 -4.81 13.50 7.77
C ASN A 115 -3.92 12.34 8.22
N VAL A 116 -3.88 11.23 7.46
CA VAL A 116 -2.95 10.11 7.71
C VAL A 116 -1.50 10.53 7.47
N ILE A 117 -1.22 11.27 6.41
CA ILE A 117 0.13 11.77 6.11
C ILE A 117 0.63 12.68 7.23
N ASP A 118 -0.22 13.60 7.71
CA ASP A 118 0.10 14.49 8.81
C ASP A 118 0.40 13.67 10.09
N LYS A 119 -0.39 12.63 10.36
CA LYS A 119 -0.15 11.72 11.48
C LYS A 119 1.18 10.96 11.36
N ILE A 120 1.51 10.45 10.17
CA ILE A 120 2.81 9.78 9.94
C ILE A 120 3.95 10.78 10.13
N ASN A 121 3.79 12.01 9.63
CA ASN A 121 4.77 13.09 9.79
C ASN A 121 5.00 13.48 11.25
N GLU A 122 3.97 13.43 12.09
CA GLU A 122 4.13 13.54 13.55
C GLU A 122 5.03 12.42 14.09
N TRP A 123 4.83 11.17 13.68
CA TRP A 123 5.63 10.02 14.16
C TRP A 123 7.10 10.09 13.74
N ILE A 124 7.39 10.52 12.51
CA ILE A 124 8.76 10.75 12.06
C ILE A 124 9.31 12.11 12.51
N GLU A 125 8.55 12.90 13.27
CA GLU A 125 8.91 14.24 13.76
C GLU A 125 9.31 15.21 12.65
N ASN A 126 8.70 15.07 11.47
CA ASN A 126 9.05 15.80 10.24
C ASN A 126 10.55 15.70 9.87
N GLN A 127 11.24 14.66 10.35
CA GLN A 127 12.59 14.33 9.93
C GLN A 127 12.51 13.69 8.53
N PHE A 128 13.60 13.78 7.76
CA PHE A 128 13.68 13.28 6.38
C PHE A 128 12.83 14.11 5.38
N SER A 129 13.30 15.32 5.05
CA SER A 129 12.69 16.15 4.02
C SER A 129 12.97 15.61 2.61
N GLU A 130 11.90 15.29 1.86
CA GLU A 130 11.84 14.94 0.42
C GLU A 130 11.99 13.46 -0.04
N PRO A 131 12.62 12.50 0.67
CA PRO A 131 12.75 11.13 0.14
C PRO A 131 11.59 10.20 0.49
N ILE A 132 10.56 10.66 1.21
CA ILE A 132 9.45 9.82 1.68
C ILE A 132 8.19 10.07 0.83
N PHE A 133 7.57 8.98 0.37
CA PHE A 133 6.29 8.98 -0.34
C PHE A 133 5.28 8.13 0.42
N TYR A 134 4.00 8.53 0.36
CA TYR A 134 2.94 7.92 1.15
C TYR A 134 1.94 7.20 0.26
N ALA A 135 1.90 5.88 0.39
CA ALA A 135 0.96 4.98 -0.25
C ALA A 135 -0.25 4.75 0.67
N ILE A 136 -1.06 5.79 0.90
CA ILE A 136 -2.22 5.69 1.79
C ILE A 136 -3.43 5.12 1.05
N THR A 137 -3.93 3.99 1.51
CA THR A 137 -5.07 3.27 0.91
C THR A 137 -6.35 3.54 1.67
N ILE A 138 -7.37 4.08 0.99
CA ILE A 138 -8.66 4.34 1.63
C ILE A 138 -9.40 3.03 1.89
N GLU A 139 -9.76 2.85 3.15
CA GLU A 139 -10.14 1.58 3.76
C GLU A 139 -8.99 0.56 3.70
N GLU A 140 -8.75 -0.13 2.58
CA GLU A 140 -7.73 -1.20 2.47
C GLU A 140 -7.09 -1.24 1.07
N THR A 141 -5.91 -1.85 0.92
CA THR A 141 -5.19 -2.00 -0.36
C THR A 141 -5.99 -2.74 -1.43
N GLU A 142 -6.90 -3.61 -1.02
CA GLU A 142 -7.85 -4.29 -1.90
C GLU A 142 -8.67 -3.31 -2.74
N ALA A 143 -8.93 -2.09 -2.24
CA ALA A 143 -9.57 -1.03 -3.01
C ALA A 143 -8.80 -0.67 -4.29
N TRP A 144 -7.46 -0.66 -4.20
CA TRP A 144 -6.61 -0.43 -5.37
C TRP A 144 -6.66 -1.64 -6.30
N VAL A 145 -6.48 -2.86 -5.79
CA VAL A 145 -6.49 -4.09 -6.59
C VAL A 145 -7.83 -4.29 -7.32
N LEU A 146 -8.93 -3.93 -6.67
CA LEU A 146 -10.28 -3.99 -7.23
C LEU A 146 -10.37 -3.31 -8.59
N THR A 147 -9.66 -2.20 -8.81
CA THR A 147 -9.67 -1.45 -10.09
C THR A 147 -9.38 -2.32 -11.32
N ILE A 148 -8.60 -3.40 -11.16
CA ILE A 148 -8.31 -4.38 -12.23
C ILE A 148 -9.56 -5.20 -12.59
N TYR A 149 -10.38 -5.49 -11.59
CA TYR A 149 -11.47 -6.45 -11.66
C TYR A 149 -12.86 -5.82 -11.66
N THR A 150 -13.01 -4.51 -11.45
CA THR A 150 -14.30 -3.81 -11.63
C THR A 150 -14.48 -3.31 -13.08
N ALA A 151 -15.70 -2.90 -13.44
CA ALA A 151 -15.95 -2.24 -14.71
C ALA A 151 -15.39 -0.81 -14.67
N GLN A 152 -14.85 -0.32 -15.78
CA GLN A 152 -14.03 0.91 -15.87
C GLN A 152 -14.76 2.25 -15.61
N GLU A 153 -15.92 2.23 -14.96
CA GLU A 153 -16.79 3.40 -14.78
C GLU A 153 -17.11 3.68 -13.30
N ARG A 154 -16.55 2.91 -12.35
CA ARG A 154 -16.90 3.02 -10.93
C ARG A 154 -15.65 3.23 -10.10
N ASP A 155 -15.63 4.34 -9.38
CA ASP A 155 -14.65 4.61 -8.33
C ASP A 155 -14.71 3.51 -7.26
N THR A 156 -13.58 2.89 -6.95
CA THR A 156 -13.50 1.82 -5.95
C THR A 156 -13.38 2.34 -4.52
N CYS A 157 -13.06 3.62 -4.30
CA CYS A 157 -13.05 4.26 -2.96
C CYS A 157 -14.44 4.27 -2.29
N ARG A 158 -15.51 4.04 -3.07
CA ARG A 158 -16.89 3.98 -2.54
C ARG A 158 -17.18 2.75 -1.67
N HIS A 159 -16.37 1.69 -1.77
CA HIS A 159 -16.58 0.47 -1.01
C HIS A 159 -16.06 0.69 0.42
N ASN A 160 -16.92 0.45 1.42
CA ASN A 160 -16.54 0.52 2.83
C ASN A 160 -15.82 -0.75 3.30
N ASP A 161 -15.95 -1.84 2.53
CA ASP A 161 -15.26 -3.11 2.75
C ASP A 161 -14.70 -3.60 1.39
N PRO A 162 -13.53 -3.08 0.98
CA PRO A 162 -12.92 -3.46 -0.28
C PRO A 162 -12.45 -4.92 -0.30
N LYS A 163 -12.10 -5.49 0.85
CA LYS A 163 -11.64 -6.88 0.97
C LYS A 163 -12.75 -7.88 0.64
N ASP A 164 -13.92 -7.74 1.24
CA ASP A 164 -15.07 -8.58 0.92
C ASP A 164 -15.54 -8.37 -0.52
N GLU A 165 -15.53 -7.12 -1.00
CA GLU A 165 -15.88 -6.83 -2.39
C GLU A 165 -14.88 -7.48 -3.37
N LEU A 166 -13.58 -7.44 -3.09
CA LEU A 166 -12.57 -8.11 -3.91
C LEU A 166 -12.81 -9.61 -3.94
N ASN A 167 -13.00 -10.24 -2.77
CA ASN A 167 -13.31 -11.67 -2.67
C ASN A 167 -14.55 -12.04 -3.51
N ARG A 168 -15.61 -11.25 -3.42
CA ARG A 168 -16.84 -11.44 -4.20
C ARG A 168 -16.60 -11.31 -5.69
N VAL A 169 -15.87 -10.28 -6.12
CA VAL A 169 -15.59 -10.02 -7.54
C VAL A 169 -14.69 -11.10 -8.13
N LEU A 170 -13.63 -11.50 -7.44
CA LEU A 170 -12.73 -12.58 -7.85
C LEU A 170 -13.47 -13.89 -7.98
N ASN A 171 -14.38 -14.20 -7.05
CA ASN A 171 -15.19 -15.40 -7.12
C ASN A 171 -16.12 -15.44 -8.34
N ARG A 172 -16.57 -14.29 -8.82
CA ARG A 172 -17.41 -14.20 -10.01
C ARG A 172 -16.61 -14.17 -11.32
N LYS A 173 -15.47 -13.47 -11.34
CA LYS A 173 -14.75 -13.15 -12.58
C LYS A 173 -13.62 -14.11 -12.93
N LEU A 174 -12.97 -14.71 -11.93
CA LEU A 174 -11.86 -15.63 -12.20
C LEU A 174 -12.37 -16.98 -12.67
N SER A 175 -11.71 -17.52 -13.70
CA SER A 175 -11.93 -18.90 -14.13
C SER A 175 -11.51 -19.88 -13.02
N LYS A 176 -12.00 -21.14 -13.05
CA LYS A 176 -11.55 -22.17 -12.10
C LYS A 176 -10.03 -22.34 -12.09
N ARG A 177 -9.39 -22.23 -13.26
CA ARG A 177 -7.94 -22.30 -13.41
C ARG A 177 -7.24 -21.14 -12.72
N ASP A 178 -7.72 -19.91 -12.92
CA ASP A 178 -7.11 -18.72 -12.32
C ASP A 178 -7.31 -18.69 -10.81
N LYS A 179 -8.49 -19.09 -10.32
CA LYS A 179 -8.73 -19.29 -8.89
C LYS A 179 -7.72 -20.26 -8.28
N ASN A 180 -7.49 -21.42 -8.91
CA ASN A 180 -6.50 -22.38 -8.43
C ASN A 180 -5.07 -21.83 -8.45
N LYS A 181 -4.73 -20.93 -9.39
CA LYS A 181 -3.38 -20.36 -9.50
C LYS A 181 -3.12 -19.22 -8.50
N ILE A 182 -4.17 -18.47 -8.16
CA ILE A 182 -4.09 -17.23 -7.39
C ILE A 182 -4.53 -17.44 -5.94
N LEU A 183 -5.69 -18.09 -5.72
CA LEU A 183 -6.26 -18.29 -4.38
C LEU A 183 -5.61 -19.45 -3.61
N LYS A 184 -4.75 -20.24 -4.26
CA LYS A 184 -3.94 -21.29 -3.62
C LYS A 184 -2.47 -20.90 -3.51
N CYS A 185 -2.14 -19.61 -3.56
CA CYS A 185 -0.77 -19.23 -3.18
C CYS A 185 -0.61 -19.46 -1.69
N ASP A 186 0.57 -19.91 -1.29
CA ASP A 186 0.86 -20.28 0.10
C ASP A 186 1.03 -19.06 1.00
N ASN A 187 1.17 -17.85 0.44
CA ASN A 187 1.28 -16.60 1.20
C ASN A 187 0.61 -15.42 0.47
N GLU A 188 0.29 -14.36 1.23
CA GLU A 188 -0.37 -13.16 0.71
C GLU A 188 0.51 -12.34 -0.24
N LEU A 189 1.85 -12.36 -0.10
CA LEU A 189 2.77 -11.68 -1.02
C LEU A 189 2.59 -12.20 -2.44
N ASP A 190 2.65 -13.52 -2.64
CA ASP A 190 2.54 -14.16 -3.95
C ASP A 190 1.13 -14.05 -4.54
N LYS A 191 0.11 -14.12 -3.67
CA LYS A 191 -1.29 -13.93 -4.06
C LYS A 191 -1.51 -12.52 -4.61
N PHE A 192 -1.12 -11.49 -3.86
CA PHE A 192 -1.29 -10.10 -4.28
C PHE A 192 -0.34 -9.70 -5.41
N ASP A 193 0.83 -10.32 -5.51
CA ASP A 193 1.74 -10.16 -6.63
C ASP A 193 1.09 -10.58 -7.95
N LYS A 194 0.35 -11.70 -7.93
CA LYS A 194 -0.45 -12.15 -9.08
C LYS A 194 -1.70 -11.32 -9.28
N LEU A 195 -2.44 -10.98 -8.22
CA LEU A 195 -3.68 -10.21 -8.34
C LEU A 195 -3.43 -8.82 -8.93
N SER A 196 -2.30 -8.20 -8.59
CA SER A 196 -1.92 -6.86 -9.03
C SER A 196 -0.94 -6.85 -10.22
N GLU A 197 -0.73 -7.99 -10.90
CA GLU A 197 0.29 -8.13 -11.97
C GLU A 197 0.13 -7.08 -13.09
N LYS A 198 -1.11 -6.60 -13.31
CA LYS A 198 -1.40 -5.64 -14.38
C LYS A 198 -0.82 -4.27 -14.08
N PHE A 199 -0.62 -3.92 -12.81
CA PHE A 199 0.02 -2.66 -12.42
C PHE A 199 1.46 -2.56 -12.91
N ARG A 200 2.16 -3.69 -13.12
CA ARG A 200 3.55 -3.73 -13.65
C ARG A 200 3.73 -3.09 -15.02
N LYS A 201 2.65 -2.92 -15.79
CA LYS A 201 2.70 -2.42 -17.16
C LYS A 201 2.00 -1.07 -17.23
N THR A 202 2.75 -0.02 -17.57
CA THR A 202 2.25 1.36 -17.66
C THR A 202 0.94 1.47 -18.44
N LYS A 203 0.83 0.78 -19.59
CA LYS A 203 -0.38 0.76 -20.45
C LYS A 203 -1.65 0.34 -19.71
N TYR A 204 -1.54 -0.59 -18.76
CA TYR A 204 -2.68 -1.05 -17.97
C TYR A 204 -2.85 -0.20 -16.72
N LEU A 205 -1.76 0.15 -16.03
CA LEU A 205 -1.78 0.98 -14.83
C LEU A 205 -2.57 2.28 -15.04
N VAL A 206 -2.32 3.03 -16.12
CA VAL A 206 -3.01 4.30 -16.41
C VAL A 206 -4.53 4.15 -16.51
N LYS A 207 -5.04 2.96 -16.90
CA LYS A 207 -6.48 2.69 -16.97
C LYS A 207 -7.11 2.51 -15.59
N TYR A 208 -6.34 1.95 -14.65
CA TYR A 208 -6.82 1.55 -13.34
C TYR A 208 -6.67 2.64 -12.30
N VAL A 209 -5.61 3.43 -12.40
CA VAL A 209 -5.31 4.54 -11.49
C VAL A 209 -6.47 5.54 -11.41
N ASN A 210 -7.14 5.83 -12.53
CA ASN A 210 -8.27 6.75 -12.56
C ASN A 210 -9.57 6.19 -11.94
N LEU A 211 -9.59 4.92 -11.51
CA LEU A 211 -10.75 4.28 -10.89
C LEU A 211 -10.67 4.29 -9.35
N ASN A 212 -9.67 4.92 -8.76
CA ASN A 212 -9.53 5.07 -7.31
C ASN A 212 -8.75 6.34 -7.00
N GLU A 213 -9.37 7.28 -6.28
CA GLU A 213 -8.76 8.59 -6.02
C GLU A 213 -7.45 8.49 -5.23
N SER A 214 -7.41 7.67 -4.17
CA SER A 214 -6.19 7.49 -3.35
C SER A 214 -5.04 6.84 -4.14
N PHE A 215 -5.37 5.90 -5.03
CA PHE A 215 -4.40 5.28 -5.92
C PHE A 215 -3.82 6.29 -6.92
N LYS A 216 -4.69 7.16 -7.46
CA LYS A 216 -4.29 8.29 -8.31
C LYS A 216 -3.35 9.24 -7.60
N LEU A 217 -3.71 9.70 -6.41
CA LEU A 217 -2.88 10.61 -5.62
C LEU A 217 -1.51 10.00 -5.30
N PHE A 218 -1.46 8.70 -4.97
CA PHE A 218 -0.18 8.01 -4.80
C PHE A 218 0.64 7.99 -6.08
N CYS A 219 0.06 7.56 -7.21
CA CYS A 219 0.77 7.51 -8.49
C CYS A 219 1.27 8.89 -8.95
N GLU A 220 0.48 9.95 -8.79
CA GLU A 220 0.89 11.32 -9.09
C GLU A 220 2.04 11.77 -8.19
N SER A 221 2.03 11.40 -6.90
CA SER A 221 3.14 11.75 -6.00
C SER A 221 4.49 11.18 -6.46
N LEU A 222 4.50 9.99 -7.08
CA LEU A 222 5.72 9.33 -7.59
C LEU A 222 6.35 10.04 -8.79
N GLU A 223 5.66 10.98 -9.45
CA GLU A 223 6.23 11.75 -10.56
C GLU A 223 7.34 12.70 -10.11
N LYS A 224 7.45 12.95 -8.81
CA LYS A 224 8.55 13.73 -8.21
C LYS A 224 9.85 12.93 -8.08
N ILE A 225 9.78 11.60 -8.22
CA ILE A 225 10.98 10.76 -8.23
C ILE A 225 11.73 11.03 -9.54
N LYS A 226 12.96 11.51 -9.43
CA LYS A 226 13.83 11.70 -10.60
C LYS A 226 14.31 10.33 -11.06
N VAL A 227 13.78 9.88 -12.20
CA VAL A 227 14.27 8.69 -12.90
C VAL A 227 15.22 9.19 -13.98
N GLU A 228 16.52 9.02 -13.77
CA GLU A 228 17.55 9.26 -14.80
C GLU A 228 17.48 8.22 -15.93
#